data_AF-G4ZX09-F1
#
_entry.id   AF-G4ZX09-F1
#
_cell.length_a   1.000
_cell.length_b   1.000
_cell.length_c   1.000
_cell.angle_alpha   90.00
_cell.angle_beta   90.00
_cell.angle_gamma   90.00
#
_symmetry.space_group_name_H-M   'P 1'
#
loop_
_entity.id
_entity.type
_entity.pdbx_description
1 polymer ?
#
loop_
_entity_poly.entity_id
_entity_poly.type
_entity_poly.pdbx_seq_one_letter_code
_entity_poly.pdbx_strand_id
1 'polypeptide(L)'
;MNKVVIGLLWLGVALVSAATSRPAPRLEVTFPTQHSWWQVSNDDGLLADLPVYFQTHNFKIPRDGFLFVTGDSVPEEGYRQTAAVNSVVLGGIDPGTHFWKLELRSWSDSSVAVAEATLHVEVVVNPSDERSPWKYTLQEQERRPLVFVNAKSQQDSIAEVLPVCYVSSTSGAFDGQRRMWLQIMEGLRGEKNNNTVEFQFEVKTFEQVVTNAPLTRALQRLNVNLQGLPLEIFLNELSDEDTSPDGVINALLASFYRRFPWARHDSRQISKLDQPDLRRLDPPYAARVWTDLVNALSSPCADGLIIFSNSRRISDELLVLAARLAGPRAIIMELANLHPTKVDVDFLLAPSHFARDHYSISRNIRARHKVVLATGVNTRQFTPATAPPSDEQTFVIGYVGRLAPEKSLGILLAAMKILGPICSRCRLLIVGDGPQKLQLQSIASEWGLLGTSVEFVGGIYNDEQALVCQLREMHRGAACCGLHFRWDGGVSPRRRQLQSCH
;
A
#
# COMPACT_ATOMS: atom_id res chain seq x y z
N MET A 1 67.99 -2.33 -34.34
CA MET A 1 68.66 -1.14 -33.76
C MET A 1 67.58 -0.40 -32.97
N ASN A 2 67.36 -0.61 -31.66
CA ASN A 2 68.23 -0.47 -30.49
C ASN A 2 68.91 0.92 -30.35
N LYS A 3 68.44 1.70 -29.35
CA LYS A 3 69.18 2.47 -28.30
C LYS A 3 68.42 3.78 -27.96
N VAL A 4 67.90 4.00 -26.74
CA VAL A 4 68.54 4.39 -25.43
C VAL A 4 69.23 5.77 -25.56
N VAL A 5 68.93 6.80 -24.74
CA VAL A 5 69.62 7.23 -23.48
C VAL A 5 68.86 8.49 -22.98
N ILE A 6 68.23 8.51 -21.79
CA ILE A 6 68.69 8.99 -20.45
C ILE A 6 69.17 10.46 -20.37
N GLY A 7 68.45 11.25 -19.56
CA GLY A 7 69.07 12.09 -18.52
C GLY A 7 69.12 13.59 -18.76
N LEU A 8 68.37 14.35 -17.95
CA LEU A 8 68.82 15.62 -17.38
C LEU A 8 68.02 15.91 -16.11
N LEU A 9 68.71 15.90 -14.97
CA LEU A 9 68.25 16.41 -13.70
C LEU A 9 67.90 17.90 -13.83
N TRP A 10 66.75 18.30 -13.28
CA TRP A 10 66.57 19.63 -12.72
C TRP A 10 65.91 19.50 -11.35
N LEU A 11 66.65 19.92 -10.32
CA LEU A 11 66.11 20.16 -8.98
C LEU A 11 65.10 21.31 -9.09
N GLY A 12 63.83 21.01 -8.84
CA GLY A 12 62.77 21.99 -8.62
C GLY A 12 62.08 21.65 -7.31
N VAL A 13 62.22 22.53 -6.33
CA VAL A 13 61.65 22.47 -4.99
C VAL A 13 60.15 22.16 -5.06
N ALA A 14 59.75 20.96 -4.64
CA ALA A 14 58.35 20.66 -4.38
C ALA A 14 58.00 21.24 -3.00
N LEU A 15 57.27 22.36 -3.00
CA LEU A 15 56.48 22.76 -1.84
C LEU A 15 55.60 21.59 -1.44
N VAL A 16 55.85 21.03 -0.25
CA VAL A 16 54.88 20.17 0.44
C VAL A 16 53.71 21.06 0.81
N SER A 17 52.77 21.19 -0.12
CA SER A 17 51.39 21.53 0.22
C SER A 17 50.86 20.35 1.00
N ALA A 18 50.88 20.46 2.33
CA ALA A 18 50.03 19.65 3.17
C ALA A 18 48.58 20.04 2.86
N ALA A 19 48.03 19.46 1.79
CA ALA A 19 46.59 19.38 1.61
C ALA A 19 46.10 18.57 2.82
N THR A 20 45.69 19.30 3.86
CA THR A 20 44.89 18.76 4.94
C THR A 20 43.58 18.34 4.29
N SER A 21 43.52 17.10 3.78
CA SER A 21 42.28 16.50 3.36
C SER A 21 41.40 16.47 4.61
N ARG A 22 40.46 17.40 4.68
CA ARG A 22 39.43 17.35 5.73
C ARG A 22 38.82 15.95 5.63
N PRO A 23 38.77 15.19 6.73
CA PRO A 23 38.20 13.86 6.70
C PRO A 23 36.77 13.96 6.15
N ALA A 24 36.41 13.03 5.25
CA ALA A 24 35.12 13.05 4.58
C ALA A 24 33.96 13.12 5.60
N PRO A 25 32.87 13.82 5.29
CA PRO A 25 31.65 13.77 6.09
C PRO A 25 31.26 12.33 6.40
N ARG A 26 30.90 12.06 7.65
CA ARG A 26 30.36 10.77 8.06
C ARG A 26 29.10 10.96 8.87
N LEU A 27 28.11 10.13 8.59
CA LEU A 27 26.87 10.02 9.34
C LEU A 27 26.90 8.71 10.12
N GLU A 28 26.79 8.80 11.43
CA GLU A 28 26.67 7.65 12.31
C GLU A 28 25.28 7.67 12.95
N VAL A 29 24.55 6.56 12.84
CA VAL A 29 23.24 6.41 13.47
C VAL A 29 23.45 5.59 14.74
N THR A 30 23.08 6.16 15.89
CA THR A 30 23.15 5.46 17.16
C THR A 30 21.74 5.09 17.57
N PHE A 31 21.45 3.79 17.53
CA PHE A 31 20.29 3.24 18.22
C PHE A 31 20.66 2.97 19.68
N PRO A 32 19.74 3.13 20.65
CA PRO A 32 19.98 2.59 21.98
C PRO A 32 20.12 1.07 21.84
N THR A 33 21.25 0.53 22.28
CA THR A 33 21.67 -0.87 22.15
C THR A 33 20.73 -1.91 22.78
N GLN A 34 19.63 -1.48 23.41
CA GLN A 34 18.64 -2.33 24.09
C GLN A 34 17.28 -2.46 23.39
N HIS A 35 17.05 -1.90 22.19
CA HIS A 35 15.76 -2.02 21.51
C HIS A 35 15.84 -2.91 20.27
N SER A 36 15.98 -4.23 20.47
CA SER A 36 15.75 -5.25 19.43
C SER A 36 14.25 -5.53 19.19
N TRP A 37 13.37 -4.80 19.87
CA TRP A 37 11.92 -4.81 19.71
C TRP A 37 11.37 -3.51 20.35
N TRP A 38 10.51 -2.79 19.63
CA TRP A 38 9.78 -1.63 20.18
C TRP A 38 8.30 -1.98 20.18
N GLN A 39 7.65 -1.83 21.35
CA GLN A 39 6.24 -2.15 21.50
C GLN A 39 5.40 -0.93 21.13
N VAL A 40 4.50 -1.15 20.19
CA VAL A 40 3.46 -0.23 19.74
C VAL A 40 2.57 0.20 20.92
N SER A 41 2.14 1.47 20.94
CA SER A 41 1.22 2.02 21.95
C SER A 41 -0.11 1.25 22.01
N ASN A 42 -0.66 1.09 23.21
CA ASN A 42 -1.88 0.30 23.46
C ASN A 42 -3.14 0.86 22.78
N ASP A 43 -3.22 2.18 22.55
CA ASP A 43 -4.50 2.81 22.15
C ASP A 43 -4.69 2.93 20.64
N ASP A 44 -3.61 2.95 19.88
CA ASP A 44 -3.63 3.35 18.49
C ASP A 44 -2.72 2.55 17.56
N GLY A 45 -2.16 1.42 18.00
CA GLY A 45 -1.60 0.39 17.11
C GLY A 45 -0.43 0.83 16.21
N LEU A 46 0.04 2.07 16.34
CA LEU A 46 1.19 2.61 15.61
C LEU A 46 2.34 2.89 16.56
N LEU A 47 3.55 2.92 16.01
CA LEU A 47 4.64 3.60 16.67
C LEU A 47 4.36 5.10 16.63
N ALA A 48 3.93 5.67 17.76
CA ALA A 48 3.61 7.10 17.85
C ALA A 48 4.82 7.95 17.47
N ASP A 49 5.97 7.70 18.09
CA ASP A 49 7.24 8.39 17.84
C ASP A 49 8.44 7.44 18.05
N LEU A 50 9.28 7.29 17.03
CA LEU A 50 10.56 6.58 17.06
C LEU A 50 11.70 7.62 17.00
N PRO A 51 12.35 7.94 18.12
CA PRO A 51 13.51 8.80 18.11
C PRO A 51 14.72 8.05 17.55
N VAL A 52 15.27 8.55 16.43
CA VAL A 52 16.50 8.07 15.82
C VAL A 52 17.60 9.10 16.11
N TYR A 53 18.59 8.71 16.90
CA TYR A 53 19.73 9.57 17.21
C TYR A 53 20.84 9.39 16.18
N PHE A 54 21.49 10.48 15.80
CA PHE A 54 22.58 10.47 14.84
C PHE A 54 23.67 11.47 15.20
N GLN A 55 24.89 11.19 14.74
CA GLN A 55 26.05 12.05 14.90
C GLN A 55 26.66 12.36 13.53
N THR A 56 26.93 13.64 13.29
CA THR A 56 27.56 14.11 12.06
C THR A 56 29.02 14.49 12.34
N HIS A 57 29.94 13.79 11.69
CA HIS A 57 31.37 14.05 11.79
C HIS A 57 31.82 14.85 10.57
N ASN A 58 32.59 15.92 10.79
CA ASN A 58 33.10 16.81 9.74
C ASN A 58 32.02 17.45 8.86
N PHE A 59 30.80 17.57 9.39
CA PHE A 59 29.65 18.20 8.73
C PHE A 59 28.73 18.79 9.80
N LYS A 60 28.37 20.08 9.69
CA LYS A 60 27.55 20.79 10.66
C LYS A 60 26.25 21.24 10.02
N ILE A 61 25.13 20.65 10.42
CA ILE A 61 23.79 21.13 10.07
C ILE A 61 23.45 22.35 10.96
N PRO A 62 22.95 23.48 10.43
CA PRO A 62 22.66 23.75 9.02
C PRO A 62 23.77 24.42 8.22
N ARG A 63 24.95 24.66 8.81
CA ARG A 63 26.02 25.46 8.17
C ARG A 63 26.44 24.91 6.81
N ASP A 64 26.56 23.59 6.71
CA ASP A 64 27.12 22.92 5.54
C ASP A 64 26.01 22.27 4.67
N GLY A 65 24.77 22.19 5.16
CA GLY A 65 23.68 21.50 4.47
C GLY A 65 22.52 21.10 5.37
N PHE A 66 21.80 20.05 4.98
CA PHE A 66 20.65 19.49 5.70
C PHE A 66 20.71 17.96 5.76
N LEU A 67 19.98 17.38 6.72
CA LEU A 67 19.71 15.94 6.72
C LEU A 67 18.43 15.69 5.94
N PHE A 68 18.50 14.80 4.95
CA PHE A 68 17.38 14.35 4.17
C PHE A 68 17.00 12.93 4.56
N VAL A 69 15.74 12.72 4.94
CA VAL A 69 15.23 11.40 5.33
C VAL A 69 14.18 10.98 4.34
N THR A 70 14.33 9.77 3.79
CA THR A 70 13.37 9.12 2.88
C THR A 70 13.14 7.69 3.33
N GLY A 71 12.04 7.08 2.90
CA GLY A 71 11.74 5.69 3.24
C GLY A 71 10.27 5.47 3.57
N ASP A 72 10.00 4.37 4.26
CA ASP A 72 8.64 3.94 4.58
C ASP A 72 7.93 4.93 5.52
N SER A 73 6.66 5.23 5.30
CA SER A 73 5.88 6.19 6.12
C SER A 73 6.40 7.64 6.11
N VAL A 74 7.41 7.95 5.28
CA VAL A 74 7.91 9.32 5.04
C VAL A 74 7.23 9.86 3.77
N PRO A 75 6.87 11.15 3.69
CA PRO A 75 6.35 11.77 2.47
C PRO A 75 7.30 11.57 1.28
N GLU A 76 6.76 11.59 0.04
CA GLU A 76 7.58 11.38 -1.17
C GLU A 76 8.68 12.43 -1.31
N GLU A 77 8.41 13.66 -0.89
CA GLU A 77 9.36 14.77 -0.86
C GLU A 77 10.44 14.63 0.22
N GLY A 78 10.30 13.66 1.13
CA GLY A 78 11.20 13.40 2.26
C GLY A 78 11.09 14.42 3.39
N TYR A 79 11.61 14.08 4.57
CA TYR A 79 11.81 15.05 5.64
C TYR A 79 13.16 15.75 5.49
N ARG A 80 13.17 17.08 5.62
CA ARG A 80 14.39 17.89 5.63
C ARG A 80 14.61 18.50 7.01
N GLN A 81 15.64 18.03 7.70
CA GLN A 81 16.03 18.58 8.99
C GLN A 81 17.12 19.65 8.79
N THR A 82 16.79 20.89 9.17
CA THR A 82 17.62 22.08 8.99
C THR A 82 18.02 22.74 10.31
N ALA A 83 17.75 22.10 11.45
CA ALA A 83 18.21 22.56 12.76
C ALA A 83 19.43 21.78 13.23
N ALA A 84 20.23 22.37 14.13
CA ALA A 84 21.35 21.71 14.79
C ALA A 84 20.84 20.71 15.85
N VAL A 85 20.17 19.66 15.40
CA VAL A 85 19.68 18.55 16.22
C VAL A 85 20.46 17.28 15.88
N ASN A 86 20.55 16.39 16.85
CA ASN A 86 21.19 15.08 16.73
C ASN A 86 20.15 13.94 16.78
N SER A 87 18.90 14.24 16.47
CA SER A 87 17.80 13.29 16.46
C SER A 87 16.75 13.63 15.41
N VAL A 88 16.13 12.62 14.82
CA VAL A 88 14.90 12.72 14.01
C VAL A 88 13.84 11.81 14.63
N VAL A 89 12.58 12.23 14.58
CA VAL A 89 11.46 11.43 15.09
C VAL A 89 10.67 10.89 13.91
N LEU A 90 10.49 9.57 13.85
CA LEU A 90 9.68 8.89 12.84
C LEU A 90 8.40 8.38 13.50
N GLY A 91 7.23 8.83 13.04
CA GLY A 91 5.94 8.49 13.65
C GLY A 91 5.01 7.76 12.68
N GLY A 92 3.92 7.21 13.21
CA GLY A 92 2.85 6.59 12.42
C GLY A 92 3.24 5.27 11.75
N ILE A 93 4.13 4.50 12.36
CA ILE A 93 4.70 3.30 11.72
C ILE A 93 3.85 2.07 12.06
N ASP A 94 3.34 1.40 11.02
CA ASP A 94 2.64 0.11 11.11
C ASP A 94 3.62 -1.04 11.47
N PRO A 95 3.16 -2.17 12.05
CA PRO A 95 3.94 -3.39 12.11
C PRO A 95 4.45 -3.82 10.73
N GLY A 96 5.72 -4.21 10.65
CA GLY A 96 6.36 -4.41 9.35
C GLY A 96 7.89 -4.39 9.41
N THR A 97 8.48 -4.70 8.26
CA THR A 97 9.90 -4.47 7.98
C THR A 97 10.03 -3.08 7.38
N HIS A 98 10.84 -2.19 7.95
CA HIS A 98 10.95 -0.80 7.47
C HIS A 98 12.38 -0.40 7.16
N PHE A 99 12.53 0.42 6.11
CA PHE A 99 13.79 0.98 5.69
C PHE A 99 13.71 2.51 5.58
N TRP A 100 14.65 3.20 6.23
CA TRP A 100 14.84 4.64 6.08
C TRP A 100 16.25 4.97 5.65
N LYS A 101 16.37 5.83 4.64
CA LYS A 101 17.64 6.37 4.18
C LYS A 101 17.82 7.77 4.75
N LEU A 102 18.89 7.96 5.49
CA LEU A 102 19.30 9.23 6.07
C LEU A 102 20.52 9.73 5.28
N GLU A 103 20.42 10.89 4.66
CA GLU A 103 21.45 11.45 3.78
C GLU A 103 21.85 12.84 4.24
N LEU A 104 23.14 13.08 4.42
CA LEU A 104 23.68 14.43 4.53
C LEU A 104 23.79 15.01 3.13
N ARG A 105 23.14 16.15 2.86
CA ARG A 105 23.18 16.83 1.56
C ARG A 105 23.68 18.26 1.72
N SER A 106 24.52 18.71 0.79
CA SER A 106 25.03 20.09 0.77
C SER A 106 23.98 21.05 0.24
N TRP A 107 24.04 22.32 0.68
CA TRP A 107 23.25 23.39 0.06
C TRP A 107 23.70 23.71 -1.36
N SER A 108 25.00 23.54 -1.65
CA SER A 108 25.58 23.87 -2.97
C SER A 108 25.27 22.82 -4.04
N ASP A 109 25.12 21.57 -3.62
CA ASP A 109 24.77 20.44 -4.48
C ASP A 109 23.84 19.51 -3.70
N SER A 110 22.53 19.74 -3.86
CA SER A 110 21.49 18.98 -3.17
C SER A 110 21.15 17.67 -3.87
N SER A 111 21.78 17.37 -5.01
CA SER A 111 21.45 16.19 -5.82
C SER A 111 22.15 14.92 -5.33
N VAL A 112 23.32 15.05 -4.70
CA VAL A 112 24.14 13.93 -4.23
C VAL A 112 24.35 14.02 -2.72
N ALA A 113 24.20 12.88 -2.03
CA ALA A 113 24.50 12.78 -0.61
C ALA A 113 26.03 12.80 -0.39
N VAL A 114 26.51 13.63 0.56
CA VAL A 114 27.92 13.64 0.98
C VAL A 114 28.25 12.52 1.96
N ALA A 115 27.22 12.00 2.64
CA ALA A 115 27.26 10.78 3.44
C ALA A 115 25.83 10.24 3.55
N GLU A 116 25.67 8.93 3.68
CA GLU A 116 24.37 8.29 3.86
C GLU A 116 24.46 7.13 4.85
N ALA A 117 23.32 6.82 5.47
CA ALA A 117 23.12 5.65 6.31
C ALA A 117 21.72 5.09 6.05
N THR A 118 21.60 3.76 6.02
CA THR A 118 20.30 3.09 5.94
C THR A 118 19.96 2.48 7.30
N LEU A 119 18.80 2.81 7.81
CA LEU A 119 18.23 2.25 9.02
C LEU A 119 17.22 1.16 8.64
N HIS A 120 17.41 -0.04 9.19
CA HIS A 120 16.48 -1.17 9.07
C HIS A 120 15.84 -1.45 10.44
N VAL A 121 14.51 -1.46 10.51
CA VAL A 121 13.75 -1.72 11.74
C VAL A 121 12.66 -2.75 11.48
N GLU A 122 12.55 -3.72 12.39
CA GLU A 122 11.41 -4.63 12.44
C GLU A 122 10.44 -4.21 13.55
N VAL A 123 9.22 -3.87 13.17
CA VAL A 123 8.13 -3.58 14.11
C VAL A 123 7.27 -4.83 14.21
N VAL A 124 7.36 -5.51 15.36
CA VAL A 124 6.72 -6.80 15.61
C VAL A 124 5.60 -6.69 16.63
N VAL A 125 4.48 -7.36 16.33
CA VAL A 125 3.37 -7.54 17.28
C VAL A 125 3.69 -8.72 18.19
N ASN A 126 3.63 -8.52 19.51
CA ASN A 126 3.76 -9.62 20.46
C ASN A 126 2.44 -10.44 20.50
N PRO A 127 2.41 -11.69 20.00
CA PRO A 127 1.18 -12.48 19.95
C PRO A 127 0.67 -12.88 21.35
N SER A 128 1.55 -12.88 22.35
CA SER A 128 1.22 -13.21 23.74
C SER A 128 0.51 -12.06 24.46
N ASP A 129 0.57 -10.85 23.92
CA ASP A 129 -0.10 -9.69 24.51
C ASP A 129 -1.60 -9.73 24.18
N GLU A 130 -2.41 -10.08 25.18
CA GLU A 130 -3.87 -10.10 25.06
C GLU A 130 -4.49 -8.71 24.90
N ARG A 131 -3.77 -7.65 25.27
CA ARG A 131 -4.23 -6.26 25.15
C ARG A 131 -3.78 -5.63 23.84
N SER A 132 -3.03 -6.35 23.02
CA SER A 132 -2.54 -5.81 21.75
C SER A 132 -3.71 -5.40 20.85
N PRO A 133 -3.70 -4.17 20.31
CA PRO A 133 -4.71 -3.74 19.35
C PRO A 133 -4.66 -4.54 18.03
N TRP A 134 -3.56 -5.27 17.81
CA TRP A 134 -3.34 -6.14 16.65
C TRP A 134 -3.79 -7.59 16.88
N LYS A 135 -4.35 -7.91 18.05
CA LYS A 135 -4.89 -9.23 18.37
C LYS A 135 -6.41 -9.22 18.27
N TYR A 136 -6.96 -10.25 17.63
CA TYR A 136 -8.41 -10.45 17.56
C TYR A 136 -8.77 -11.91 17.72
N THR A 137 -9.72 -12.18 18.61
CA THR A 137 -10.23 -13.52 18.85
C THR A 137 -11.62 -13.62 18.28
N LEU A 138 -11.78 -14.47 17.25
CA LEU A 138 -13.09 -14.72 16.63
C LEU A 138 -14.10 -15.24 17.66
N GLN A 139 -15.24 -14.58 17.73
CA GLN A 139 -16.39 -14.99 18.54
C GLN A 139 -17.03 -16.25 17.93
N GLU A 140 -17.76 -17.04 18.73
CA GLU A 140 -18.34 -18.31 18.26
C GLU A 140 -19.25 -18.14 17.03
N GLN A 141 -20.08 -17.10 17.00
CA GLN A 141 -20.93 -16.78 15.85
C GLN A 141 -20.15 -16.45 14.58
N GLU A 142 -18.96 -15.85 14.71
CA GLU A 142 -18.13 -15.40 13.59
C GLU A 142 -17.38 -16.57 12.94
N ARG A 143 -17.27 -17.70 13.63
CA ARG A 143 -16.71 -18.94 13.09
C ARG A 143 -17.70 -19.68 12.18
N ARG A 144 -18.97 -19.29 12.18
CA ARG A 144 -20.00 -19.94 11.37
C ARG A 144 -19.87 -19.47 9.92
N PRO A 145 -19.91 -20.38 8.93
CA PRO A 145 -19.84 -19.99 7.53
C PRO A 145 -21.04 -19.12 7.16
N LEU A 146 -20.77 -17.97 6.56
CA LEU A 146 -21.79 -17.11 5.99
C LEU A 146 -22.06 -17.52 4.54
N VAL A 147 -23.32 -17.77 4.20
CA VAL A 147 -23.72 -18.11 2.83
C VAL A 147 -24.53 -16.95 2.27
N PHE A 148 -24.01 -16.31 1.23
CA PHE A 148 -24.78 -15.35 0.43
C PHE A 148 -25.60 -16.11 -0.59
N VAL A 149 -26.91 -15.98 -0.53
CA VAL A 149 -27.84 -16.55 -1.51
C VAL A 149 -28.39 -15.40 -2.33
N ASN A 150 -28.25 -15.48 -3.65
CA ASN A 150 -28.97 -14.58 -4.54
C ASN A 150 -30.45 -14.98 -4.50
N ALA A 151 -31.24 -14.24 -3.73
CA ALA A 151 -32.68 -14.48 -3.64
C ALA A 151 -33.28 -14.19 -5.03
N LYS A 152 -33.86 -15.22 -5.67
CA LYS A 152 -34.63 -15.01 -6.90
C LYS A 152 -35.83 -14.16 -6.54
N SER A 153 -35.82 -12.89 -6.94
CA SER A 153 -36.99 -12.02 -6.80
C SER A 153 -38.15 -12.65 -7.57
N GLN A 154 -39.27 -12.90 -6.90
CA GLN A 154 -40.51 -13.42 -7.49
C GLN A 154 -41.38 -12.30 -8.11
N GLN A 155 -40.84 -11.10 -8.30
CA GLN A 155 -41.58 -9.98 -8.88
C GLN A 155 -41.32 -9.85 -10.37
N ASP A 156 -42.40 -9.71 -11.15
CA ASP A 156 -42.45 -9.18 -12.51
C ASP A 156 -41.94 -7.72 -12.56
N SER A 157 -40.71 -7.49 -12.12
CA SER A 157 -40.09 -6.18 -12.10
C SER A 157 -39.37 -5.93 -13.43
N ILE A 158 -39.70 -4.80 -14.06
CA ILE A 158 -38.98 -4.20 -15.19
C ILE A 158 -37.48 -4.29 -14.92
N ALA A 159 -36.70 -4.71 -15.92
CA ALA A 159 -35.24 -4.76 -15.83
C ALA A 159 -34.72 -3.38 -15.40
N GLU A 160 -34.21 -3.29 -14.18
CA GLU A 160 -33.66 -2.06 -13.62
C GLU A 160 -32.17 -2.00 -13.93
N VAL A 161 -31.72 -0.92 -14.57
CA VAL A 161 -30.28 -0.64 -14.77
C VAL A 161 -29.77 0.07 -13.53
N LEU A 162 -28.80 -0.54 -12.83
CA LEU A 162 -28.15 0.02 -11.65
C LEU A 162 -26.76 0.56 -12.02
N PRO A 163 -26.56 1.89 -12.01
CA PRO A 163 -25.24 2.47 -12.22
C PRO A 163 -24.33 2.25 -11.01
N VAL A 164 -23.07 1.91 -11.26
CA VAL A 164 -22.04 1.65 -10.25
C VAL A 164 -20.78 2.43 -10.60
N CYS A 165 -20.49 3.47 -9.81
CA CYS A 165 -19.22 4.19 -9.86
C CYS A 165 -18.22 3.54 -8.91
N TYR A 166 -17.14 3.00 -9.45
CA TYR A 166 -15.99 2.57 -8.66
C TYR A 166 -14.90 3.65 -8.68
N VAL A 167 -14.57 4.20 -7.51
CA VAL A 167 -13.53 5.22 -7.39
C VAL A 167 -12.21 4.56 -7.03
N SER A 168 -11.21 4.74 -7.89
CA SER A 168 -9.91 4.10 -7.75
C SER A 168 -8.81 5.00 -8.28
N SER A 169 -7.65 4.93 -7.63
CA SER A 169 -6.39 5.43 -8.20
C SER A 169 -6.06 4.70 -9.50
N THR A 170 -5.48 5.43 -10.44
CA THR A 170 -5.02 5.00 -11.78
C THR A 170 -3.49 5.00 -11.94
N SER A 171 -2.77 5.77 -11.12
CA SER A 171 -1.32 5.89 -11.08
C SER A 171 -0.80 4.92 -10.03
N GLY A 172 -0.25 3.81 -10.51
CA GLY A 172 0.29 2.75 -9.68
C GLY A 172 0.43 1.46 -10.47
N ALA A 173 1.21 0.53 -9.91
CA ALA A 173 1.28 -0.83 -10.46
C ALA A 173 -0.13 -1.46 -10.45
N PHE A 174 -0.49 -2.13 -11.54
CA PHE A 174 -1.75 -2.85 -11.66
C PHE A 174 -1.81 -3.98 -10.62
N ASP A 175 -2.52 -3.73 -9.51
CA ASP A 175 -2.55 -4.60 -8.34
C ASP A 175 -3.70 -5.61 -8.35
N GLY A 176 -3.72 -6.47 -7.32
CA GLY A 176 -4.74 -7.50 -7.16
C GLY A 176 -6.15 -6.96 -6.92
N GLN A 177 -6.30 -5.80 -6.27
CA GLN A 177 -7.60 -5.19 -6.00
C GLN A 177 -8.24 -4.69 -7.30
N ARG A 178 -7.47 -3.99 -8.14
CA ARG A 178 -7.92 -3.55 -9.47
C ARG A 178 -8.29 -4.74 -10.36
N ARG A 179 -7.51 -5.83 -10.30
CA ARG A 179 -7.85 -7.07 -11.01
C ARG A 179 -9.16 -7.69 -10.53
N MET A 180 -9.36 -7.76 -9.21
CA MET A 180 -10.60 -8.27 -8.61
C MET A 180 -11.82 -7.47 -9.10
N TRP A 181 -11.72 -6.14 -9.13
CA TRP A 181 -12.80 -5.29 -9.63
C TRP A 181 -13.06 -5.47 -11.13
N LEU A 182 -12.03 -5.66 -11.95
CA LEU A 182 -12.23 -5.99 -13.37
C LEU A 182 -12.95 -7.33 -13.56
N GLN A 183 -12.61 -8.36 -12.76
CA GLN A 183 -13.30 -9.65 -12.79
C GLN A 183 -14.76 -9.53 -12.32
N ILE A 184 -15.03 -8.69 -11.30
CA ILE A 184 -16.39 -8.39 -10.85
C ILE A 184 -17.19 -7.70 -11.96
N MET A 185 -16.61 -6.68 -12.61
CA MET A 185 -17.24 -5.96 -13.72
C MET A 185 -17.52 -6.89 -14.90
N GLU A 186 -16.57 -7.75 -15.27
CA GLU A 186 -16.74 -8.73 -16.35
C GLU A 186 -17.84 -9.75 -16.01
N GLY A 187 -17.81 -10.33 -14.81
CA GLY A 187 -18.79 -11.34 -14.37
C GLY A 187 -20.20 -10.79 -14.24
N LEU A 188 -20.36 -9.55 -13.79
CA LEU A 188 -21.68 -8.92 -13.60
C LEU A 188 -22.26 -8.31 -14.89
N ARG A 189 -21.45 -8.08 -15.93
CA ARG A 189 -21.90 -7.62 -17.25
C ARG A 189 -22.30 -8.76 -18.20
N GLY A 190 -21.75 -9.96 -17.98
CA GLY A 190 -21.72 -11.03 -18.99
C GLY A 190 -22.92 -12.00 -19.02
N GLU A 191 -23.75 -12.08 -17.99
CA GLU A 191 -24.81 -13.08 -17.94
C GLU A 191 -26.20 -12.44 -17.92
N LYS A 192 -26.98 -12.67 -19.00
CA LYS A 192 -28.46 -12.74 -18.94
C LYS A 192 -28.87 -13.95 -18.08
N ASN A 193 -28.31 -14.08 -16.89
CA ASN A 193 -28.90 -14.93 -15.87
C ASN A 193 -30.26 -14.33 -15.51
N ASN A 194 -31.10 -15.11 -14.85
CA ASN A 194 -32.39 -14.69 -14.29
C ASN A 194 -32.27 -13.56 -13.22
N ASN A 195 -31.26 -12.69 -13.31
CA ASN A 195 -31.11 -11.50 -12.51
C ASN A 195 -32.08 -10.43 -13.02
N THR A 196 -32.76 -9.80 -12.08
CA THR A 196 -33.72 -8.72 -12.34
C THR A 196 -33.05 -7.35 -12.54
N VAL A 197 -31.72 -7.26 -12.38
CA VAL A 197 -30.95 -6.00 -12.38
C VAL A 197 -29.76 -6.11 -13.34
N GLU A 198 -29.62 -5.12 -14.21
CA GLU A 198 -28.47 -4.93 -15.11
C GLU A 198 -27.48 -3.93 -14.48
N PHE A 199 -26.19 -4.26 -14.41
CA PHE A 199 -25.18 -3.38 -13.82
C PHE A 199 -24.46 -2.55 -14.89
N GLN A 200 -24.47 -1.23 -14.73
CA GLN A 200 -23.71 -0.30 -15.58
C GLN A 200 -22.52 0.27 -14.80
N PHE A 201 -21.31 -0.14 -15.16
CA PHE A 201 -20.10 0.29 -14.46
C PHE A 201 -19.45 1.53 -15.07
N GLU A 202 -18.94 2.39 -14.19
CA GLU A 202 -18.02 3.48 -14.53
C GLU A 202 -16.92 3.57 -13.47
N VAL A 203 -15.71 3.93 -13.88
CA VAL A 203 -14.58 4.16 -12.97
C VAL A 203 -14.29 5.65 -12.86
N LYS A 204 -14.12 6.14 -11.64
CA LYS A 204 -13.74 7.52 -11.36
C LYS A 204 -12.35 7.57 -10.70
N THR A 205 -11.57 8.63 -10.94
CA THR A 205 -10.24 8.80 -10.34
C THR A 205 -9.97 10.27 -10.01
N PHE A 206 -9.29 10.57 -8.90
CA PHE A 206 -8.82 11.94 -8.59
C PHE A 206 -7.55 12.32 -9.35
N GLU A 207 -6.94 11.38 -10.06
CA GLU A 207 -5.71 11.59 -10.80
C GLU A 207 -6.01 11.93 -12.26
N GLN A 208 -4.98 12.41 -12.96
CA GLN A 208 -5.08 12.62 -14.40
C GLN A 208 -5.27 11.29 -15.14
N VAL A 209 -6.30 11.23 -15.99
CA VAL A 209 -6.61 10.04 -16.79
C VAL A 209 -5.54 9.87 -17.87
N VAL A 210 -4.69 8.86 -17.70
CA VAL A 210 -3.70 8.46 -18.71
C VAL A 210 -4.29 7.39 -19.62
N THR A 211 -4.55 7.73 -20.88
CA THR A 211 -5.20 6.85 -21.88
C THR A 211 -4.44 5.54 -22.11
N ASN A 212 -3.12 5.57 -22.00
CA ASN A 212 -2.25 4.42 -22.25
C ASN A 212 -1.90 3.59 -21.01
N ALA A 213 -2.43 3.91 -19.82
CA ALA A 213 -2.16 3.16 -18.61
C ALA A 213 -2.75 1.73 -18.66
N PRO A 214 -2.14 0.73 -18.00
CA PRO A 214 -2.62 -0.66 -18.01
C PRO A 214 -4.08 -0.81 -17.59
N LEU A 215 -4.51 -0.11 -16.53
CA LEU A 215 -5.89 -0.12 -16.05
C LEU A 215 -6.85 0.47 -17.08
N THR A 216 -6.51 1.60 -17.69
CA THR A 216 -7.34 2.25 -18.73
C THR A 216 -7.58 1.31 -19.91
N ARG A 217 -6.53 0.60 -20.38
CA ARG A 217 -6.69 -0.40 -21.46
C ARG A 217 -7.56 -1.58 -21.04
N ALA A 218 -7.46 -2.04 -19.79
CA ALA A 218 -8.29 -3.13 -19.28
C ALA A 218 -9.77 -2.72 -19.21
N LEU A 219 -10.06 -1.51 -18.73
CA LEU A 219 -11.42 -0.97 -18.69
C LEU A 219 -12.02 -0.77 -20.09
N GLN A 220 -11.22 -0.29 -21.05
CA GLN A 220 -11.65 -0.17 -22.45
C GLN A 220 -12.05 -1.50 -23.07
N ARG A 221 -11.32 -2.59 -22.77
CA ARG A 221 -11.69 -3.95 -23.25
C ARG A 221 -13.02 -4.42 -22.67
N LEU A 222 -13.34 -4.01 -21.45
CA LEU A 222 -14.64 -4.27 -20.84
C LEU A 222 -15.71 -3.27 -21.27
N ASN A 223 -15.42 -2.26 -22.09
CA ASN A 223 -16.31 -1.15 -22.41
C ASN A 223 -16.82 -0.42 -21.15
N VAL A 224 -15.92 -0.19 -20.19
CA VAL A 224 -16.14 0.61 -18.97
C VAL A 224 -15.44 1.95 -19.12
N ASN A 225 -16.15 3.04 -18.88
CA ASN A 225 -15.58 4.38 -18.95
C ASN A 225 -14.70 4.67 -17.73
N LEU A 226 -13.61 5.40 -17.94
CA LEU A 226 -12.77 5.98 -16.90
C LEU A 226 -12.86 7.49 -16.98
N GLN A 227 -13.34 8.15 -15.93
CA GLN A 227 -13.47 9.61 -15.87
C GLN A 227 -12.70 10.19 -14.69
N GLY A 228 -12.05 11.34 -14.91
CA GLY A 228 -11.42 12.11 -13.84
C GLY A 228 -12.44 12.84 -12.96
N LEU A 229 -12.17 12.92 -11.67
CA LEU A 229 -12.84 13.78 -10.71
C LEU A 229 -12.06 15.11 -10.68
N PRO A 230 -12.69 16.23 -11.07
CA PRO A 230 -12.00 17.49 -11.27
C PRO A 230 -11.51 18.08 -9.93
N LEU A 231 -10.20 18.28 -9.80
CA LEU A 231 -9.55 18.97 -8.67
C LEU A 231 -8.66 20.13 -9.13
N GLU A 232 -8.91 20.66 -10.33
CA GLU A 232 -8.07 21.69 -10.94
C GLU A 232 -8.32 23.06 -10.28
N ILE A 233 -7.26 23.61 -9.69
CA ILE A 233 -7.23 24.97 -9.12
C ILE A 233 -6.06 25.71 -9.77
N PHE A 234 -6.29 26.96 -10.17
CA PHE A 234 -5.21 27.75 -10.75
C PHE A 234 -4.21 28.13 -9.64
N LEU A 235 -2.91 28.01 -9.93
CA LEU A 235 -1.83 28.30 -8.96
C LEU A 235 -1.92 29.70 -8.33
N ASN A 236 -2.46 30.68 -9.06
CA ASN A 236 -2.65 32.04 -8.57
C ASN A 236 -3.84 32.20 -7.60
N GLU A 237 -4.70 31.18 -7.47
CA GLU A 237 -5.82 31.14 -6.54
C GLU A 237 -5.44 30.47 -5.20
N LEU A 238 -4.27 29.80 -5.13
CA LEU A 238 -3.79 29.10 -3.94
C LEU A 238 -2.80 29.94 -3.14
N SER A 239 -2.82 29.78 -1.82
CA SER A 239 -1.74 30.27 -0.98
C SER A 239 -0.50 29.38 -1.12
N ASP A 240 0.70 29.89 -0.81
CA ASP A 240 1.93 29.10 -0.85
C ASP A 240 1.85 27.85 0.05
N GLU A 241 1.09 27.92 1.15
CA GLU A 241 0.86 26.82 2.11
C GLU A 241 -0.07 25.72 1.54
N ASP A 242 -0.95 26.05 0.60
CA ASP A 242 -1.93 25.14 0.00
C ASP A 242 -1.41 24.43 -1.27
N THR A 243 -0.16 24.65 -1.66
CA THR A 243 0.39 24.13 -2.93
C THR A 243 0.64 22.62 -2.93
N SER A 244 0.62 21.97 -1.76
CA SER A 244 0.70 20.51 -1.67
C SER A 244 -0.63 19.84 -2.05
N PRO A 245 -0.64 18.59 -2.56
CA PRO A 245 -1.88 17.88 -2.90
C PRO A 245 -2.87 17.77 -1.73
N ASP A 246 -2.38 17.53 -0.51
CA ASP A 246 -3.22 17.50 0.69
C ASP A 246 -3.63 18.91 1.13
N GLY A 247 -2.80 19.93 0.89
CA GLY A 247 -3.11 21.34 1.14
C GLY A 247 -4.36 21.78 0.37
N VAL A 248 -4.42 21.47 -0.92
CA VAL A 248 -5.58 21.74 -1.77
C VAL A 248 -6.86 21.11 -1.20
N ILE A 249 -6.82 19.83 -0.84
CA ILE A 249 -8.01 19.13 -0.32
C ILE A 249 -8.42 19.71 1.04
N ASN A 250 -7.45 20.03 1.91
CA ASN A 250 -7.71 20.69 3.18
C ASN A 250 -8.39 22.05 2.99
N ALA A 251 -7.96 22.86 2.03
CA ALA A 251 -8.58 24.15 1.72
C ALA A 251 -10.04 23.98 1.24
N LEU A 252 -10.30 23.00 0.38
CA LEU A 252 -11.65 22.67 -0.09
C LEU A 252 -12.57 22.23 1.06
N LEU A 253 -12.08 21.36 1.95
CA LEU A 253 -12.84 20.89 3.12
C LEU A 253 -13.03 22.00 4.15
N ALA A 254 -12.04 22.85 4.37
CA ALA A 254 -12.16 24.01 5.26
C ALA A 254 -13.24 24.97 4.76
N SER A 255 -13.28 25.26 3.45
CA SER A 255 -14.34 26.04 2.83
C SER A 255 -15.71 25.38 3.03
N PHE A 256 -15.81 24.08 2.77
CA PHE A 256 -17.04 23.31 2.95
C PHE A 256 -17.55 23.36 4.40
N TYR A 257 -16.67 23.14 5.37
CA TYR A 257 -17.03 23.13 6.79
C TYR A 257 -17.34 24.50 7.37
N ARG A 258 -16.86 25.60 6.77
CA ARG A 258 -17.37 26.94 7.12
C ARG A 258 -18.85 27.07 6.79
N ARG A 259 -19.32 26.45 5.70
CA ARG A 259 -20.72 26.47 5.29
C ARG A 259 -21.57 25.43 6.01
N PHE A 260 -21.01 24.23 6.22
CA PHE A 260 -21.67 23.11 6.88
C PHE A 260 -20.88 22.62 8.11
N PRO A 261 -20.80 23.39 9.21
CA PRO A 261 -19.95 23.03 10.36
C PRO A 261 -20.22 21.65 10.97
N TRP A 262 -21.49 21.23 10.99
CA TRP A 262 -21.91 19.93 11.54
C TRP A 262 -21.41 18.73 10.72
N ALA A 263 -21.15 18.92 9.41
CA ALA A 263 -20.72 17.85 8.52
C ALA A 263 -19.35 17.26 8.92
N ARG A 264 -18.52 18.01 9.65
CA ARG A 264 -17.25 17.53 10.23
C ARG A 264 -17.47 16.38 11.23
N HIS A 265 -18.64 16.32 11.85
CA HIS A 265 -18.98 15.32 12.86
C HIS A 265 -20.01 14.30 12.41
N ASP A 266 -20.84 14.65 11.44
CA ASP A 266 -21.87 13.80 10.87
C ASP A 266 -22.20 14.20 9.42
N SER A 267 -21.49 13.59 8.46
CA SER A 267 -21.67 13.90 7.04
C SER A 267 -22.94 13.27 6.44
N ARG A 268 -23.62 12.37 7.18
CA ARG A 268 -24.90 11.76 6.78
C ARG A 268 -26.06 12.77 6.71
N GLN A 269 -25.89 13.95 7.28
CA GLN A 269 -26.87 15.03 7.20
C GLN A 269 -26.79 15.81 5.88
N ILE A 270 -25.68 15.67 5.13
CA ILE A 270 -25.54 16.23 3.80
C ILE A 270 -26.33 15.39 2.81
N SER A 271 -27.01 16.08 1.89
CA SER A 271 -27.86 15.48 0.87
C SER A 271 -27.83 16.27 -0.44
N LYS A 272 -28.49 15.75 -1.47
CA LYS A 272 -28.69 16.48 -2.72
C LYS A 272 -29.42 17.83 -2.58
N LEU A 273 -30.18 18.01 -1.50
CA LEU A 273 -30.88 19.27 -1.24
C LEU A 273 -29.94 20.41 -0.87
N ASP A 274 -28.71 20.09 -0.44
CA ASP A 274 -27.71 21.07 -0.02
C ASP A 274 -26.84 21.56 -1.19
N GLN A 275 -26.95 20.95 -2.38
CA GLN A 275 -26.19 21.36 -3.57
C GLN A 275 -26.31 22.86 -3.91
N PRO A 276 -27.49 23.52 -3.84
CA PRO A 276 -27.60 24.95 -4.17
C PRO A 276 -26.73 25.84 -3.27
N ASP A 277 -26.41 25.39 -2.05
CA ASP A 277 -25.59 26.14 -1.10
C ASP A 277 -24.09 26.09 -1.43
N LEU A 278 -23.64 25.20 -2.34
CA LEU A 278 -22.24 25.19 -2.80
C LEU A 278 -21.84 26.50 -3.47
N ARG A 279 -22.79 27.22 -4.08
CA ARG A 279 -22.56 28.56 -4.68
C ARG A 279 -22.16 29.63 -3.66
N ARG A 280 -22.34 29.35 -2.37
CA ARG A 280 -22.01 30.26 -1.25
C ARG A 280 -20.68 29.90 -0.59
N LEU A 281 -19.95 28.92 -1.11
CA LEU A 281 -18.61 28.60 -0.63
C LEU A 281 -17.63 29.72 -0.96
N ASP A 282 -16.76 30.02 -0.01
CA ASP A 282 -15.67 30.98 -0.13
C ASP A 282 -14.35 30.27 0.19
N PRO A 283 -13.28 30.45 -0.61
CA PRO A 283 -13.19 31.30 -1.81
C PRO A 283 -13.97 30.77 -3.03
N PRO A 284 -14.24 31.60 -4.05
CA PRO A 284 -15.07 31.22 -5.21
C PRO A 284 -14.59 29.99 -5.99
N TYR A 285 -13.28 29.72 -6.01
CA TYR A 285 -12.75 28.51 -6.63
C TYR A 285 -13.29 27.24 -5.94
N ALA A 286 -13.52 27.28 -4.62
CA ALA A 286 -14.04 26.14 -3.89
C ALA A 286 -15.47 25.83 -4.34
N ALA A 287 -16.33 26.84 -4.51
CA ALA A 287 -17.67 26.68 -5.05
C ALA A 287 -17.66 25.99 -6.43
N ARG A 288 -16.74 26.43 -7.31
CA ARG A 288 -16.54 25.85 -8.64
C ARG A 288 -16.12 24.38 -8.56
N VAL A 289 -15.02 24.08 -7.86
CA VAL A 289 -14.47 22.72 -7.74
C VAL A 289 -15.48 21.75 -7.11
N TRP A 290 -16.16 22.15 -6.03
CA TRP A 290 -17.20 21.32 -5.41
C TRP A 290 -18.37 21.05 -6.37
N THR A 291 -18.79 22.06 -7.14
CA THR A 291 -19.86 21.88 -8.13
C THR A 291 -19.44 20.90 -9.23
N ASP A 292 -18.21 21.04 -9.73
CA ASP A 292 -17.67 20.16 -10.78
C ASP A 292 -17.50 18.72 -10.28
N LEU A 293 -17.01 18.53 -9.05
CA LEU A 293 -16.91 17.21 -8.40
C LEU A 293 -18.29 16.53 -8.27
N VAL A 294 -19.29 17.26 -7.78
CA VAL A 294 -20.65 16.73 -7.61
C VAL A 294 -21.28 16.38 -8.96
N ASN A 295 -21.09 17.22 -9.97
CA ASN A 295 -21.57 16.96 -11.33
C ASN A 295 -20.91 15.70 -11.93
N ALA A 296 -19.60 15.55 -11.75
CA ALA A 296 -18.85 14.39 -12.23
C ALA A 296 -19.30 13.07 -11.57
N LEU A 297 -19.75 13.11 -10.32
CA LEU A 297 -20.31 11.94 -9.61
C LEU A 297 -21.79 11.70 -9.94
N SER A 298 -22.57 12.75 -10.23
CA SER A 298 -24.01 12.63 -10.48
C SER A 298 -24.31 11.87 -11.78
N SER A 299 -23.46 11.97 -12.81
CA SER A 299 -23.64 11.23 -14.06
C SER A 299 -22.62 10.10 -14.15
N PRO A 300 -23.02 8.81 -14.25
CA PRO A 300 -24.38 8.24 -14.19
C PRO A 300 -24.80 7.82 -12.77
N CYS A 301 -24.03 8.15 -11.74
CA CYS A 301 -24.14 7.47 -10.43
C CYS A 301 -25.12 8.13 -9.45
N ALA A 302 -25.81 9.19 -9.87
CA ALA A 302 -27.03 9.63 -9.21
C ALA A 302 -28.02 8.46 -9.14
N ASP A 303 -28.62 8.25 -7.96
CA ASP A 303 -29.51 7.13 -7.70
C ASP A 303 -28.88 5.73 -7.97
N GLY A 304 -27.55 5.62 -7.98
CA GLY A 304 -26.79 4.38 -8.16
C GLY A 304 -25.99 3.96 -6.93
N LEU A 305 -24.86 3.28 -7.15
CA LEU A 305 -23.87 2.96 -6.12
C LEU A 305 -22.59 3.74 -6.36
N ILE A 306 -22.01 4.30 -5.29
CA ILE A 306 -20.63 4.79 -5.29
C ILE A 306 -19.81 3.88 -4.39
N ILE A 307 -18.81 3.24 -4.96
CA ILE A 307 -17.93 2.28 -4.26
C ILE A 307 -16.51 2.81 -4.32
N PHE A 308 -15.80 2.81 -3.20
CA PHE A 308 -14.38 3.19 -3.17
C PHE A 308 -13.61 2.34 -2.17
N SER A 309 -12.31 2.23 -2.42
CA SER A 309 -11.36 1.57 -1.51
C SER A 309 -10.57 2.64 -0.78
N ASN A 310 -10.50 2.58 0.54
CA ASN A 310 -9.93 3.68 1.31
C ASN A 310 -8.42 3.83 1.11
N SER A 311 -7.97 5.08 1.01
CA SER A 311 -6.58 5.44 0.70
C SER A 311 -5.77 5.90 1.92
N ARG A 312 -6.42 6.01 3.11
CA ARG A 312 -5.89 6.70 4.30
C ARG A 312 -5.66 8.20 4.10
N ARG A 313 -6.13 8.77 2.99
CA ARG A 313 -5.99 10.18 2.67
C ARG A 313 -7.28 10.94 2.93
N ILE A 314 -7.14 12.24 3.06
CA ILE A 314 -8.24 13.18 3.24
C ILE A 314 -9.14 13.29 1.97
N SER A 315 -8.65 12.83 0.81
CA SER A 315 -9.47 12.67 -0.39
C SER A 315 -10.66 11.73 -0.20
N ASP A 316 -10.58 10.74 0.69
CA ASP A 316 -11.72 9.85 1.01
C ASP A 316 -12.88 10.66 1.63
N GLU A 317 -12.56 11.63 2.49
CA GLU A 317 -13.53 12.52 3.14
C GLU A 317 -14.19 13.47 2.12
N LEU A 318 -13.37 14.06 1.25
CA LEU A 318 -13.85 14.86 0.12
C LEU A 318 -14.81 14.05 -0.78
N LEU A 319 -14.42 12.82 -1.12
CA LEU A 319 -15.23 11.93 -1.95
C LEU A 319 -16.59 11.63 -1.32
N VAL A 320 -16.61 11.28 -0.03
CA VAL A 320 -17.85 10.92 0.67
C VAL A 320 -18.81 12.11 0.74
N LEU A 321 -18.32 13.31 1.01
CA LEU A 321 -19.14 14.52 1.00
C LEU A 321 -19.68 14.84 -0.40
N ALA A 322 -18.84 14.76 -1.43
CA ALA A 322 -19.26 14.99 -2.81
C ALA A 322 -20.28 13.94 -3.28
N ALA A 323 -20.10 12.68 -2.87
CA ALA A 323 -21.05 11.60 -3.11
C ALA A 323 -22.39 11.86 -2.42
N ARG A 324 -22.42 12.30 -1.15
CA ARG A 324 -23.68 12.63 -0.45
C ARG A 324 -24.46 13.74 -1.16
N LEU A 325 -23.75 14.74 -1.67
CA LEU A 325 -24.34 15.80 -2.50
C LEU A 325 -24.86 15.25 -3.83
N ALA A 326 -24.13 14.36 -4.51
CA ALA A 326 -24.58 13.73 -5.75
C ALA A 326 -25.83 12.85 -5.57
N GLY A 327 -26.04 12.29 -4.37
CA GLY A 327 -27.24 11.54 -4.00
C GLY A 327 -27.33 10.12 -4.59
N PRO A 328 -26.32 9.25 -4.44
CA PRO A 328 -26.44 7.83 -4.77
C PRO A 328 -27.40 7.12 -3.80
N ARG A 329 -27.85 5.90 -4.16
CA ARG A 329 -28.60 5.02 -3.24
C ARG A 329 -27.76 4.57 -2.06
N ALA A 330 -26.47 4.33 -2.28
CA ALA A 330 -25.54 3.96 -1.23
C ALA A 330 -24.10 4.32 -1.57
N ILE A 331 -23.37 4.74 -0.54
CA ILE A 331 -21.92 4.88 -0.53
C ILE A 331 -21.34 3.65 0.16
N ILE A 332 -20.52 2.89 -0.56
CA ILE A 332 -19.92 1.64 -0.10
C ILE A 332 -18.41 1.84 -0.02
N MET A 333 -17.85 1.58 1.15
CA MET A 333 -16.41 1.57 1.37
C MET A 333 -15.91 0.12 1.44
N GLU A 334 -14.99 -0.23 0.54
CA GLU A 334 -14.15 -1.41 0.67
C GLU A 334 -12.96 -1.07 1.58
N LEU A 335 -12.78 -1.84 2.64
CA LEU A 335 -11.69 -1.63 3.59
C LEU A 335 -10.40 -2.28 3.07
N ALA A 336 -9.63 -1.50 2.33
CA ALA A 336 -8.33 -1.88 1.80
C ALA A 336 -7.21 -1.67 2.83
N ASN A 337 -7.33 -0.63 3.64
CA ASN A 337 -6.30 -0.17 4.56
C ASN A 337 -6.86 0.08 5.96
N LEU A 338 -6.14 -0.33 7.00
CA LEU A 338 -6.39 0.16 8.37
C LEU A 338 -6.10 1.67 8.46
N HIS A 339 -6.47 2.31 9.57
CA HIS A 339 -6.24 3.76 9.80
C HIS A 339 -6.84 4.66 8.70
N PRO A 340 -8.11 4.44 8.30
CA PRO A 340 -8.77 5.34 7.38
C PRO A 340 -8.94 6.72 8.00
N THR A 341 -9.10 7.73 7.16
CA THR A 341 -9.65 9.02 7.58
C THR A 341 -11.10 8.87 8.03
N LYS A 342 -11.60 9.90 8.71
CA LYS A 342 -12.95 9.86 9.27
C LYS A 342 -13.98 10.02 8.16
N VAL A 343 -14.85 9.02 7.98
CA VAL A 343 -15.91 9.07 6.97
C VAL A 343 -17.19 8.37 7.44
N ASP A 344 -18.33 8.84 6.92
CA ASP A 344 -19.64 8.22 7.17
C ASP A 344 -20.23 7.60 5.88
N VAL A 345 -20.29 6.27 5.84
CA VAL A 345 -20.71 5.47 4.67
C VAL A 345 -21.97 4.67 4.97
N ASP A 346 -22.63 4.17 3.93
CA ASP A 346 -23.82 3.33 4.10
C ASP A 346 -23.43 1.87 4.34
N PHE A 347 -22.42 1.38 3.62
CA PHE A 347 -21.86 0.05 3.78
C PHE A 347 -20.34 0.10 3.95
N LEU A 348 -19.84 -0.68 4.90
CA LEU A 348 -18.43 -1.01 5.05
C LEU A 348 -18.24 -2.50 4.75
N LEU A 349 -17.42 -2.81 3.74
CA LEU A 349 -17.01 -4.16 3.38
C LEU A 349 -15.59 -4.40 3.91
N ALA A 350 -15.45 -5.29 4.90
CA ALA A 350 -14.16 -5.61 5.51
C ALA A 350 -13.70 -7.02 5.11
N PRO A 351 -12.39 -7.23 4.84
CA PRO A 351 -11.88 -8.54 4.44
C PRO A 351 -11.83 -9.55 5.59
N SER A 352 -11.91 -9.09 6.83
CA SER A 352 -11.87 -9.95 8.03
C SER A 352 -12.57 -9.28 9.21
N HIS A 353 -12.91 -10.08 10.23
CA HIS A 353 -13.44 -9.58 11.50
C HIS A 353 -12.45 -8.66 12.23
N PHE A 354 -11.16 -9.03 12.21
CA PHE A 354 -10.09 -8.16 12.72
C PHE A 354 -10.13 -6.79 12.05
N ALA A 355 -10.13 -6.75 10.71
CA ALA A 355 -10.11 -5.48 9.99
C ALA A 355 -11.38 -4.65 10.28
N ARG A 356 -12.57 -5.27 10.31
CA ARG A 356 -13.84 -4.59 10.61
C ARG A 356 -13.84 -3.91 11.98
N ASP A 357 -13.31 -4.60 12.98
CA ASP A 357 -13.44 -4.21 14.40
C ASP A 357 -12.18 -3.53 14.95
N HIS A 358 -11.10 -3.47 14.16
CA HIS A 358 -9.89 -2.76 14.51
C HIS A 358 -10.22 -1.34 15.01
N TYR A 359 -9.56 -0.90 16.07
CA TYR A 359 -9.95 0.34 16.77
C TYR A 359 -9.94 1.56 15.83
N SER A 360 -9.02 1.61 14.84
CA SER A 360 -8.97 2.72 13.90
C SER A 360 -10.20 2.77 12.99
N ILE A 361 -10.81 1.63 12.68
CA ILE A 361 -12.07 1.55 11.94
C ILE A 361 -13.24 1.93 12.84
N SER A 362 -13.27 1.38 14.06
CA SER A 362 -14.32 1.66 15.04
C SER A 362 -14.38 3.14 15.43
N ARG A 363 -13.24 3.85 15.45
CA ARG A 363 -13.15 5.29 15.73
C ARG A 363 -13.47 6.18 14.53
N ASN A 364 -12.97 5.83 13.35
CA ASN A 364 -13.01 6.74 12.19
C ASN A 364 -14.18 6.45 11.23
N ILE A 365 -14.73 5.23 11.21
CA ILE A 365 -15.76 4.84 10.26
C ILE A 365 -17.11 4.68 10.95
N ARG A 366 -18.06 5.53 10.55
CA ARG A 366 -19.48 5.33 10.84
C ARG A 366 -20.13 4.69 9.62
N ALA A 367 -20.58 3.45 9.76
CA ALA A 367 -21.28 2.73 8.70
C ALA A 367 -22.65 2.27 9.19
N ARG A 368 -23.69 2.39 8.35
CA ARG A 368 -25.02 1.84 8.67
C ARG A 368 -24.99 0.32 8.70
N HIS A 369 -24.24 -0.29 7.78
CA HIS A 369 -24.04 -1.73 7.69
C HIS A 369 -22.53 -2.04 7.62
N LYS A 370 -22.06 -2.99 8.43
CA LYS A 370 -20.69 -3.51 8.40
C LYS A 370 -20.72 -5.00 8.07
N VAL A 371 -20.10 -5.38 6.97
CA VAL A 371 -20.12 -6.76 6.46
C VAL A 371 -18.68 -7.26 6.35
N VAL A 372 -18.43 -8.48 6.82
CA VAL A 372 -17.17 -9.18 6.55
C VAL A 372 -17.33 -10.01 5.29
N LEU A 373 -16.53 -9.71 4.27
CA LEU A 373 -16.47 -10.44 3.01
C LEU A 373 -15.01 -10.84 2.75
N ALA A 374 -14.64 -12.03 3.20
CA ALA A 374 -13.30 -12.56 2.97
C ALA A 374 -13.09 -12.89 1.48
N THR A 375 -12.00 -12.39 0.91
CA THR A 375 -11.63 -12.69 -0.48
C THR A 375 -11.36 -14.18 -0.64
N GLY A 376 -12.07 -14.81 -1.59
CA GLY A 376 -11.89 -16.22 -1.92
C GLY A 376 -10.74 -16.47 -2.88
N VAL A 377 -10.44 -17.75 -3.11
CA VAL A 377 -9.51 -18.21 -4.17
C VAL A 377 -10.22 -19.22 -5.06
N ASN A 378 -9.91 -19.23 -6.35
CA ASN A 378 -10.44 -20.24 -7.27
C ASN A 378 -9.77 -21.60 -7.01
N THR A 379 -10.43 -22.47 -6.26
CA THR A 379 -9.89 -23.79 -5.86
C THR A 379 -9.74 -24.78 -7.01
N ARG A 380 -10.37 -24.54 -8.17
CA ARG A 380 -10.16 -25.34 -9.40
C ARG A 380 -8.85 -24.98 -10.09
N GLN A 381 -8.39 -23.75 -9.91
CA GLN A 381 -7.15 -23.24 -10.47
C GLN A 381 -5.97 -23.47 -9.52
N PHE A 382 -6.15 -23.09 -8.25
CA PHE A 382 -5.16 -23.25 -7.19
C PHE A 382 -5.37 -24.59 -6.48
N THR A 383 -5.17 -25.68 -7.21
CA THR A 383 -5.25 -27.05 -6.68
C THR A 383 -3.85 -27.59 -6.36
N PRO A 384 -3.67 -28.30 -5.22
CA PRO A 384 -2.41 -28.92 -4.86
C PRO A 384 -1.84 -29.80 -5.97
N ALA A 385 -0.51 -29.92 -6.03
CA ALA A 385 0.14 -30.88 -6.92
C ALA A 385 -0.27 -32.31 -6.55
N THR A 386 -0.49 -33.15 -7.56
CA THR A 386 -0.84 -34.57 -7.37
C THR A 386 0.36 -35.43 -6.94
N ALA A 387 1.58 -34.92 -7.08
CA ALA A 387 2.82 -35.56 -6.65
C ALA A 387 3.63 -34.59 -5.78
N PRO A 388 4.36 -35.08 -4.77
CA PRO A 388 5.29 -34.23 -4.03
C PRO A 388 6.40 -33.69 -4.96
N PRO A 389 7.06 -32.57 -4.59
CA PRO A 389 8.20 -32.05 -5.32
C PRO A 389 9.26 -33.12 -5.57
N SER A 390 9.95 -33.02 -6.70
CA SER A 390 10.84 -34.06 -7.24
C SER A 390 12.11 -34.32 -6.41
N ASP A 391 12.49 -33.41 -5.53
CA ASP A 391 13.63 -33.57 -4.61
C ASP A 391 13.13 -33.75 -3.17
N GLU A 392 13.00 -35.00 -2.73
CA GLU A 392 12.60 -35.36 -1.37
C GLU A 392 13.58 -34.86 -0.29
N GLN A 393 14.75 -34.34 -0.67
CA GLN A 393 15.78 -33.90 0.27
C GLN A 393 15.72 -32.41 0.60
N THR A 394 15.13 -31.58 -0.26
CA THR A 394 15.09 -30.12 -0.09
C THR A 394 13.72 -29.66 0.40
N PHE A 395 13.69 -28.92 1.51
CA PHE A 395 12.44 -28.36 2.05
C PHE A 395 12.28 -26.90 1.65
N VAL A 396 11.32 -26.62 0.77
CA VAL A 396 11.09 -25.27 0.24
C VAL A 396 9.98 -24.56 1.02
N ILE A 397 10.37 -23.51 1.74
CA ILE A 397 9.49 -22.51 2.32
C ILE A 397 9.20 -21.47 1.23
N GLY A 398 7.95 -21.12 1.03
CA GLY A 398 7.51 -20.20 0.01
C GLY A 398 6.93 -18.92 0.58
N TYR A 399 7.21 -17.79 -0.07
CA TYR A 399 6.47 -16.55 0.10
C TYR A 399 5.95 -16.10 -1.26
N VAL A 400 4.69 -15.72 -1.33
CA VAL A 400 4.10 -15.10 -2.52
C VAL A 400 3.37 -13.82 -2.13
N GLY A 401 3.79 -12.69 -2.69
CA GLY A 401 3.15 -11.41 -2.44
C GLY A 401 4.00 -10.21 -2.80
N ARG A 402 3.47 -9.01 -2.55
CA ARG A 402 4.21 -7.76 -2.72
C ARG A 402 5.38 -7.70 -1.72
N LEU A 403 6.53 -7.18 -2.12
CA LEU A 403 7.68 -6.94 -1.25
C LEU A 403 7.55 -5.53 -0.66
N ALA A 404 6.78 -5.42 0.41
CA ALA A 404 6.37 -4.16 1.02
C ALA A 404 6.40 -4.25 2.56
N PRO A 405 6.45 -3.11 3.28
CA PRO A 405 6.75 -3.08 4.71
C PRO A 405 5.82 -3.94 5.54
N GLU A 406 4.52 -3.85 5.26
CA GLU A 406 3.46 -4.53 6.00
C GLU A 406 3.44 -6.05 5.80
N LYS A 407 4.36 -6.59 4.99
CA LYS A 407 4.54 -8.03 4.76
C LYS A 407 5.66 -8.65 5.60
N SER A 408 6.44 -7.83 6.30
CA SER A 408 7.44 -8.25 7.28
C SER A 408 8.47 -9.27 6.78
N LEU A 409 8.96 -9.13 5.54
CA LEU A 409 9.89 -10.12 4.96
C LEU A 409 11.25 -10.14 5.65
N GLY A 410 11.68 -9.08 6.32
CA GLY A 410 12.92 -9.09 7.08
C GLY A 410 12.87 -10.05 8.27
N ILE A 411 11.69 -10.27 8.88
CA ILE A 411 11.47 -11.34 9.87
C ILE A 411 11.70 -12.71 9.24
N LEU A 412 11.19 -12.92 8.02
CA LEU A 412 11.34 -14.19 7.30
C LEU A 412 12.82 -14.47 6.97
N LEU A 413 13.58 -13.45 6.56
CA LEU A 413 15.02 -13.55 6.37
C LEU A 413 15.76 -13.83 7.69
N ALA A 414 15.36 -13.17 8.79
CA ALA A 414 15.94 -13.40 10.11
C ALA A 414 15.68 -14.85 10.60
N ALA A 415 14.49 -15.38 10.34
CA ALA A 415 14.16 -16.77 10.60
C ALA A 415 15.05 -17.72 9.79
N MET A 416 15.32 -17.42 8.51
CA MET A 416 16.23 -18.23 7.69
C MET A 416 17.68 -18.18 8.19
N LYS A 417 18.13 -17.04 8.73
CA LYS A 417 19.46 -16.92 9.35
C LYS A 417 19.62 -17.86 10.56
N ILE A 418 18.56 -18.03 11.35
CA ILE A 418 18.53 -18.98 12.48
C ILE A 418 18.40 -20.42 11.98
N LEU A 419 17.59 -20.65 10.95
CA LEU A 419 17.30 -21.98 10.42
C LEU A 419 18.44 -22.59 9.63
N GLY A 420 19.21 -21.79 8.89
CA GLY A 420 20.27 -22.27 7.99
C GLY A 420 21.28 -23.23 8.66
N PRO A 421 21.81 -22.91 9.87
CA PRO A 421 22.67 -23.82 10.62
C PRO A 421 22.01 -25.12 11.09
N ILE A 422 20.68 -25.11 11.27
CA ILE A 422 19.89 -26.26 11.78
C ILE A 422 19.45 -27.16 10.62
N CYS A 423 19.10 -26.57 9.48
CA CYS A 423 18.56 -27.24 8.31
C CYS A 423 19.23 -26.69 7.04
N SER A 424 20.36 -27.29 6.64
CA SER A 424 21.13 -26.89 5.45
C SER A 424 20.39 -27.12 4.12
N ARG A 425 19.31 -27.91 4.15
CA ARG A 425 18.45 -28.22 3.01
C ARG A 425 17.15 -27.41 2.99
N CYS A 426 16.94 -26.54 3.97
CA CYS A 426 15.81 -25.64 3.98
C CYS A 426 16.12 -24.46 3.06
N ARG A 427 15.25 -24.22 2.09
CA ARG A 427 15.32 -23.10 1.16
C ARG A 427 14.09 -22.21 1.33
N LEU A 428 14.26 -20.92 1.09
CA LEU A 428 13.19 -19.94 1.03
C LEU A 428 13.10 -19.39 -0.39
N LEU A 429 11.94 -19.57 -1.00
CA LEU A 429 11.59 -19.04 -2.31
C LEU A 429 10.64 -17.86 -2.14
N ILE A 430 11.10 -16.66 -2.50
CA ILE A 430 10.32 -15.42 -2.43
C ILE A 430 9.88 -15.05 -3.85
N VAL A 431 8.59 -15.22 -4.15
CA VAL A 431 7.99 -14.83 -5.44
C VAL A 431 7.26 -13.51 -5.26
N GLY A 432 7.79 -12.44 -5.84
CA GLY A 432 7.20 -11.12 -5.67
C GLY A 432 8.03 -9.97 -6.21
N ASP A 433 7.38 -8.82 -6.30
CA ASP A 433 8.05 -7.55 -6.52
C ASP A 433 7.50 -6.47 -5.58
N GLY A 434 8.18 -5.34 -5.46
CA GLY A 434 7.75 -4.27 -4.60
C GLY A 434 8.87 -3.31 -4.20
N PRO A 435 8.52 -2.22 -3.51
CA PRO A 435 9.47 -1.15 -3.16
C PRO A 435 10.67 -1.61 -2.32
N GLN A 436 10.54 -2.72 -1.59
CA GLN A 436 11.60 -3.21 -0.69
C GLN A 436 12.51 -4.29 -1.31
N LYS A 437 12.32 -4.64 -2.59
CA LYS A 437 13.03 -5.75 -3.23
C LYS A 437 14.55 -5.63 -3.11
N LEU A 438 15.09 -4.46 -3.45
CA LEU A 438 16.54 -4.23 -3.45
C LEU A 438 17.11 -4.25 -2.03
N GLN A 439 16.41 -3.64 -1.07
CA GLN A 439 16.82 -3.59 0.33
C GLN A 439 16.82 -4.99 0.95
N LEU A 440 15.78 -5.80 0.70
CA LEU A 440 15.69 -7.19 1.16
C LEU A 440 16.78 -8.07 0.54
N GLN A 441 17.11 -7.87 -0.73
CA GLN A 441 18.21 -8.57 -1.39
C GLN A 441 19.57 -8.17 -0.80
N SER A 442 19.78 -6.89 -0.47
CA SER A 442 21.01 -6.42 0.21
C SER A 442 21.19 -7.11 1.55
N ILE A 443 20.16 -7.12 2.40
CA ILE A 443 20.18 -7.79 3.70
C ILE A 443 20.43 -9.30 3.55
N ALA A 444 19.74 -9.96 2.61
CA ALA A 444 19.95 -11.39 2.37
C ALA A 444 21.39 -11.69 1.93
N SER A 445 22.00 -10.81 1.13
CA SER A 445 23.40 -10.91 0.71
C SER A 445 24.36 -10.70 1.89
N GLU A 446 24.16 -9.63 2.67
CA GLU A 446 24.96 -9.31 3.87
C GLU A 446 24.93 -10.43 4.91
N TRP A 447 23.79 -11.13 5.03
CA TRP A 447 23.64 -12.27 5.93
C TRP A 447 24.10 -13.61 5.32
N GLY A 448 24.61 -13.61 4.09
CA GLY A 448 25.10 -14.81 3.39
C GLY A 448 23.99 -15.80 3.00
N LEU A 449 22.74 -15.34 2.93
CA LEU A 449 21.56 -16.15 2.63
C LEU A 449 21.24 -16.20 1.14
N LEU A 450 21.53 -15.12 0.40
CA LEU A 450 21.17 -14.98 -1.00
C LEU A 450 21.92 -16.01 -1.87
N GLY A 451 21.18 -16.78 -2.67
CA GLY A 451 21.72 -17.84 -3.53
C GLY A 451 22.19 -19.10 -2.77
N THR A 452 22.23 -19.05 -1.43
CA THR A 452 22.48 -20.22 -0.60
C THR A 452 21.14 -20.79 -0.14
N SER A 453 20.45 -20.11 0.76
CA SER A 453 19.20 -20.56 1.39
C SER A 453 17.99 -19.73 0.98
N VAL A 454 18.18 -18.58 0.33
CA VAL A 454 17.12 -17.67 -0.10
C VAL A 454 17.25 -17.36 -1.59
N GLU A 455 16.15 -17.50 -2.32
CA GLU A 455 16.01 -17.15 -3.73
C GLU A 455 14.86 -16.16 -3.92
N PHE A 456 15.08 -15.16 -4.78
CA PHE A 456 14.08 -14.18 -5.16
C PHE A 456 13.68 -14.39 -6.62
N VAL A 457 12.40 -14.65 -6.85
CA VAL A 457 11.78 -14.71 -8.16
C VAL A 457 10.95 -13.44 -8.35
N GLY A 458 11.01 -12.85 -9.54
CA GLY A 458 10.24 -11.66 -9.86
C GLY A 458 8.72 -11.87 -9.70
N GLY A 459 7.97 -10.77 -9.57
CA GLY A 459 6.53 -10.85 -9.48
C GLY A 459 5.90 -11.47 -10.73
N ILE A 460 5.03 -12.46 -10.54
CA ILE A 460 4.28 -13.12 -11.62
C ILE A 460 2.92 -12.46 -11.74
N TYR A 461 2.70 -11.75 -12.86
CA TYR A 461 1.48 -10.98 -13.11
C TYR A 461 0.78 -11.47 -14.37
N ASN A 462 -0.53 -11.70 -14.28
CA ASN A 462 -1.39 -12.15 -15.39
C ASN A 462 -0.99 -13.50 -16.01
N ASP A 463 -0.15 -14.27 -15.32
CA ASP A 463 0.20 -15.65 -15.68
C ASP A 463 -0.08 -16.55 -14.49
N GLU A 464 -1.33 -16.99 -14.39
CA GLU A 464 -1.75 -17.84 -13.29
C GLU A 464 -1.17 -19.25 -13.39
N GLN A 465 -0.81 -19.71 -14.59
CA GLN A 465 -0.20 -21.02 -14.76
C GLN A 465 1.22 -21.02 -14.21
N ALA A 466 2.03 -20.01 -14.54
CA ALA A 466 3.35 -19.84 -13.96
C ALA A 466 3.29 -19.67 -12.44
N LEU A 467 2.32 -18.89 -11.93
CA LEU A 467 2.11 -18.74 -10.49
C LEU A 467 1.76 -20.08 -9.82
N VAL A 468 0.92 -20.89 -10.44
CA VAL A 468 0.56 -22.22 -9.95
C VAL A 468 1.76 -23.18 -10.04
N CYS A 469 2.58 -23.17 -11.11
CA CYS A 469 3.78 -24.01 -11.18
C CYS A 469 4.73 -23.63 -10.00
N GLN A 470 4.95 -22.33 -9.72
CA GLN A 470 5.77 -21.87 -8.58
C GLN A 470 5.21 -22.27 -7.20
N LEU A 471 3.90 -22.09 -6.98
CA LEU A 471 3.26 -22.51 -5.72
C LEU A 471 3.39 -24.01 -5.47
N ARG A 472 3.45 -24.83 -6.53
CA ARG A 472 3.60 -26.28 -6.45
C ARG A 472 5.01 -26.74 -6.11
N GLU A 473 6.01 -25.88 -6.27
CA GLU A 473 7.40 -26.15 -5.82
C GLU A 473 7.56 -25.97 -4.31
N MET A 474 6.64 -25.23 -3.68
CA MET A 474 6.68 -24.91 -2.25
C MET A 474 6.10 -26.06 -1.41
N HIS A 475 6.85 -26.48 -0.39
CA HIS A 475 6.38 -27.49 0.58
C HIS A 475 5.47 -26.86 1.65
N ARG A 476 5.80 -25.63 2.07
CA ARG A 476 4.97 -24.78 2.94
C ARG A 476 5.06 -23.34 2.45
N GLY A 477 3.92 -22.68 2.30
CA GLY A 477 3.85 -21.30 1.83
C GLY A 477 3.24 -20.37 2.87
N ALA A 478 3.75 -19.14 2.93
CA ALA A 478 3.05 -18.00 3.51
C ALA A 478 2.54 -17.11 2.36
N ALA A 479 1.25 -16.80 2.39
CA ALA A 479 0.64 -15.79 1.53
C ALA A 479 -0.03 -14.75 2.43
N CYS A 480 0.02 -13.48 2.03
CA CYS A 480 -0.47 -12.35 2.84
C CYS A 480 -1.99 -12.35 3.05
N CYS A 481 -2.73 -13.12 2.26
CA CYS A 481 -4.12 -13.46 2.50
C CYS A 481 -4.12 -14.88 3.07
N GLY A 482 -4.81 -15.11 4.19
CA GLY A 482 -4.83 -16.39 4.91
C GLY A 482 -5.22 -17.59 4.04
N LEU A 483 -4.28 -18.09 3.25
CA LEU A 483 -4.33 -19.36 2.57
C LEU A 483 -3.75 -20.37 3.55
N HIS A 484 -4.60 -20.92 4.42
CA HIS A 484 -4.24 -22.12 5.16
C HIS A 484 -4.13 -23.30 4.20
N PHE A 485 -2.96 -23.49 3.60
CA PHE A 485 -2.59 -24.76 2.97
C PHE A 485 -2.23 -25.76 4.08
N ARG A 486 -3.25 -26.43 4.64
CA ARG A 486 -3.02 -27.60 5.50
C ARG A 486 -2.89 -28.83 4.60
N TRP A 487 -1.69 -29.40 4.57
CA TRP A 487 -1.39 -30.67 3.91
C TRP A 487 -1.52 -31.76 4.97
N ASP A 488 -2.65 -32.46 4.99
CA ASP A 488 -2.81 -33.69 5.76
C ASP A 488 -2.70 -34.87 4.77
N GLY A 489 -1.59 -35.61 4.88
CA GLY A 489 -1.24 -36.70 3.99
C GLY A 489 -2.16 -37.91 4.15
N GLY A 490 -2.74 -38.36 3.04
CA GLY A 490 -3.45 -39.64 2.91
C GLY A 490 -3.13 -40.26 1.54
N VAL A 491 -2.59 -41.47 1.57
CA VAL A 491 -1.90 -42.16 0.46
C VAL A 491 -2.88 -42.87 -0.51
N SER A 492 -2.64 -42.68 -1.83
CA SER A 492 -2.85 -43.61 -2.97
C SER A 492 -4.27 -43.80 -3.61
N PRO A 493 -4.38 -44.38 -4.83
CA PRO A 493 -3.93 -43.81 -6.11
C PRO A 493 -5.04 -43.85 -7.20
N ARG A 494 -4.97 -43.00 -8.23
CA ARG A 494 -5.30 -43.39 -9.61
C ARG A 494 -4.78 -42.37 -10.62
N ARG A 495 -4.02 -42.91 -11.58
CA ARG A 495 -3.36 -42.23 -12.71
C ARG A 495 -4.34 -41.49 -13.60
N ARG A 496 -3.95 -40.30 -14.08
CA ARG A 496 -4.14 -39.83 -15.47
C ARG A 496 -3.07 -38.78 -15.82
N GLN A 497 -2.69 -38.79 -17.09
CA GLN A 497 -1.46 -38.27 -17.69
C GLN A 497 -1.28 -36.74 -17.57
N LEU A 498 -0.02 -36.35 -17.37
CA LEU A 498 0.52 -34.99 -17.36
C LEU A 498 0.75 -34.47 -18.78
N GLN A 499 0.46 -33.18 -18.99
CA GLN A 499 1.23 -32.32 -19.88
C GLN A 499 2.19 -31.50 -19.00
N SER A 500 3.46 -31.43 -19.39
CA SER A 500 4.56 -30.82 -18.63
C SER A 500 4.56 -29.28 -18.72
N CYS A 501 4.77 -28.58 -17.59
CA CYS A 501 5.31 -27.20 -17.60
C CYS A 501 6.73 -27.33 -18.21
N HIS A 502 7.04 -26.55 -19.26
CA HIS A 502 8.38 -26.41 -19.83
C HIS A 502 8.95 -25.04 -19.47
#